data_AF-A0A6C0DBH1-F1
#
_entry.id   AF-A0A6C0DBH1-F1
#
_cell.length_a   1.000
_cell.length_b   1.000
_cell.length_c   1.000
_cell.angle_alpha   90.00
_cell.angle_beta   90.00
_cell.angle_gamma   90.00
#
_symmetry.space_group_name_H-M   'P 1'
#
loop_
_entity.id
_entity.type
_entity.pdbx_description
1 polymer ?
#
loop_
_entity_poly.entity_id
_entity_poly.type
_entity_poly.pdbx_seq_one_letter_code
_entity_poly.pdbx_strand_id
1 'polypeptide(L)'
;MPNPNTWPYNKERGCPAGYVETAQYNALGRKRKTICTKKGRVVVAIEKNRRNNVSKTRKKRGAFYIPSMHSLAKEACPPGEIQRKGFKRKYSSAVREKGYEVRRTSGQTYRVRPARNEVYVAPSCVKLTGKSQPGVPSRVAPGRKGDLSQFGYSFNRDKNTRRRALGKAVTKYGPLAVHRKLRVMSSKLGEKFENLHRRFGSRGNPLIHKIPEIAERFVENAEWIKKTYPDP
;
A
#
# COMPACT_ATOMS: atom_id res chain seq x y z
N MET A 1 -37.50 35.80 -24.60
CA MET A 1 -36.38 36.69 -24.95
C MET A 1 -35.40 35.94 -25.84
N PRO A 2 -35.00 36.47 -27.01
CA PRO A 2 -34.01 35.81 -27.88
C PRO A 2 -32.65 35.72 -27.18
N ASN A 3 -31.98 34.58 -27.30
CA ASN A 3 -30.68 34.35 -26.67
C ASN A 3 -29.60 35.21 -27.35
N PRO A 4 -28.91 36.13 -26.63
CA PRO A 4 -27.94 37.05 -27.22
C PRO A 4 -26.67 36.35 -27.75
N ASN A 5 -26.56 35.04 -27.60
CA ASN A 5 -25.40 34.25 -27.99
C ASN A 5 -25.58 33.46 -29.30
N THR A 6 -26.77 33.50 -29.88
CA THR A 6 -27.12 32.73 -31.09
C THR A 6 -27.89 33.61 -32.07
N TRP A 7 -27.49 33.55 -33.34
CA TRP A 7 -28.12 34.27 -34.44
C TRP A 7 -28.60 33.29 -35.51
N PRO A 8 -29.72 33.59 -36.19
CA PRO A 8 -30.15 32.79 -37.34
C PRO A 8 -29.12 32.89 -38.46
N TYR A 9 -28.81 31.76 -39.09
CA TYR A 9 -27.91 31.72 -40.25
C TYR A 9 -28.64 32.20 -41.50
N ASN A 10 -28.04 33.13 -42.23
CA ASN A 10 -28.51 33.56 -43.55
C ASN A 10 -27.59 32.96 -44.62
N LYS A 11 -28.16 32.26 -45.61
CA LYS A 11 -27.39 31.61 -46.69
C LYS A 11 -26.69 32.60 -47.62
N GLU A 12 -27.27 33.78 -47.83
CA GLU A 12 -26.75 34.79 -48.75
C GLU A 12 -25.67 35.66 -48.11
N ARG A 13 -25.83 35.97 -46.81
CA ARG A 13 -24.96 36.90 -46.08
C ARG A 13 -24.01 36.22 -45.09
N GLY A 14 -24.18 34.92 -44.85
CA GLY A 14 -23.42 34.18 -43.85
C GLY A 14 -23.73 34.63 -42.42
N CYS A 15 -22.72 34.51 -41.54
CA CYS A 15 -22.83 34.95 -40.14
C CYS A 15 -22.31 36.37 -39.94
N PRO A 16 -22.93 37.16 -39.04
CA PRO A 16 -22.45 38.50 -38.71
C PRO A 16 -21.08 38.46 -38.02
N ALA A 17 -20.36 39.59 -38.06
CA ALA A 17 -19.05 39.73 -37.44
C ALA A 17 -19.07 39.33 -35.95
N GLY A 18 -18.09 38.54 -35.52
CA GLY A 18 -18.01 37.99 -34.16
C GLY A 18 -18.76 36.67 -33.95
N TYR A 19 -19.47 36.16 -34.96
CA TYR A 19 -20.12 34.85 -34.95
C TYR A 19 -19.47 33.89 -35.97
N VAL A 20 -19.66 32.60 -35.76
CA VAL A 20 -19.22 31.52 -36.64
C VAL A 20 -20.36 30.57 -36.92
N GLU A 21 -20.36 30.01 -38.13
CA GLU A 21 -21.31 29.00 -38.53
C GLU A 21 -21.16 27.76 -37.63
N THR A 22 -22.26 27.24 -37.11
CA THR A 22 -22.25 26.05 -36.26
C THR A 22 -23.40 25.14 -36.67
N ALA A 23 -23.05 23.96 -37.18
CA ALA A 23 -24.03 22.92 -37.47
C ALA A 23 -24.54 22.29 -36.16
N GLN A 24 -25.86 22.22 -36.00
CA GLN A 24 -26.49 21.48 -34.91
C GLN A 24 -26.90 20.09 -35.40
N TYR A 25 -26.85 19.10 -34.52
CA TYR A 25 -27.29 17.74 -34.80
C TYR A 25 -28.31 17.32 -33.73
N ASN A 26 -29.29 16.51 -34.10
CA ASN A 26 -30.18 15.90 -33.11
C ASN A 26 -29.51 14.69 -32.43
N ALA A 27 -30.16 14.12 -31.42
CA ALA A 27 -29.65 12.94 -30.72
C ALA A 27 -29.45 11.71 -31.62
N LEU A 28 -30.13 11.67 -32.78
CA LEU A 28 -30.00 10.63 -33.81
C LEU A 28 -28.89 10.93 -34.84
N GLY A 29 -28.12 12.02 -34.66
CA GLY A 29 -27.03 12.40 -35.56
C GLY A 29 -27.46 13.10 -36.87
N ARG A 30 -28.76 13.39 -37.07
CA ARG A 30 -29.24 14.13 -38.25
C ARG A 30 -28.98 15.63 -38.10
N LYS A 31 -28.48 16.26 -39.16
CA LYS A 31 -28.18 17.70 -39.20
C LYS A 31 -29.48 18.52 -39.09
N ARG A 32 -29.49 19.49 -38.17
CA ARG A 32 -30.53 20.50 -37.99
C ARG A 32 -30.15 21.80 -38.72
N LYS A 33 -31.04 22.80 -38.65
CA LYS A 33 -30.78 24.16 -39.16
C LYS A 33 -29.46 24.70 -38.58
N THR A 34 -28.63 25.22 -39.47
CA THR A 34 -27.39 25.91 -39.13
C THR A 34 -27.71 27.19 -38.37
N ILE A 35 -26.92 27.50 -37.34
CA ILE A 35 -27.01 28.78 -36.61
C ILE A 35 -25.64 29.44 -36.51
N CYS A 36 -25.64 30.73 -36.23
CA CYS A 36 -24.44 31.52 -35.97
C CYS A 36 -24.20 31.60 -34.45
N THR A 37 -23.03 31.14 -33.99
CA THR A 37 -22.65 31.14 -32.56
C THR A 37 -21.47 32.08 -32.32
N LYS A 38 -21.45 32.82 -31.20
CA LYS A 38 -20.39 33.79 -30.90
C LYS A 38 -19.00 33.11 -30.80
N LYS A 39 -18.00 33.61 -31.53
CA LYS A 39 -16.65 33.02 -31.73
C LYS A 39 -15.98 32.54 -30.43
N GLY A 40 -16.06 33.32 -29.34
CA GLY A 40 -15.43 32.98 -28.06
C GLY A 40 -15.95 31.69 -27.41
N ARG A 41 -17.23 31.30 -27.62
CA ARG A 41 -17.78 30.07 -27.03
C ARG A 41 -17.44 28.82 -27.83
N VAL A 42 -17.30 28.93 -29.14
CA VAL A 42 -16.95 27.79 -30.00
C VAL A 42 -15.55 27.28 -29.66
N VAL A 43 -14.59 28.18 -29.45
CA VAL A 43 -13.23 27.81 -29.01
C VAL A 43 -13.26 27.09 -27.65
N VAL A 44 -14.01 27.62 -26.67
CA VAL A 44 -14.13 27.00 -25.33
C VAL A 44 -14.81 25.63 -25.39
N ALA A 45 -15.83 25.44 -26.24
CA ALA A 45 -16.53 24.17 -26.39
C ALA A 45 -15.67 23.12 -27.09
N ILE A 46 -14.95 23.50 -28.15
CA ILE A 46 -13.99 22.63 -28.85
C ILE A 46 -12.89 22.18 -27.88
N GLU A 47 -12.34 23.09 -27.08
CA GLU A 47 -11.26 22.78 -26.16
C GLU A 47 -11.72 21.87 -25.00
N LYS A 48 -12.93 22.09 -24.46
CA LYS A 48 -13.54 21.19 -23.47
C LYS A 48 -13.78 19.78 -24.04
N ASN A 49 -14.29 19.69 -25.27
CA ASN A 49 -14.48 18.39 -25.94
C ASN A 49 -13.15 17.68 -26.21
N ARG A 50 -12.09 18.42 -26.58
CA ARG A 50 -10.74 17.87 -26.75
C ARG A 50 -10.20 17.29 -25.44
N ARG A 51 -10.34 17.99 -24.33
CA ARG A 51 -9.94 17.49 -22.99
C ARG A 51 -10.73 16.24 -22.58
N ASN A 52 -12.04 16.21 -22.84
CA ASN A 52 -12.89 15.06 -22.52
C ASN A 52 -12.55 13.81 -23.37
N ASN A 53 -12.24 13.98 -24.65
CA ASN A 53 -11.86 12.87 -25.53
C ASN A 53 -10.46 12.31 -25.20
N VAL A 54 -9.49 13.16 -24.85
CA VAL A 54 -8.16 12.72 -24.37
C VAL A 54 -8.27 11.93 -23.07
N SER A 55 -9.19 12.31 -22.17
CA SER A 55 -9.45 11.58 -20.93
C SER A 55 -10.08 10.20 -21.18
N LYS A 56 -11.02 10.09 -22.13
CA LYS A 56 -11.67 8.83 -22.49
C LYS A 56 -10.74 7.85 -23.22
N THR A 57 -9.89 8.32 -24.13
CA THR A 57 -8.89 7.46 -24.80
C THR A 57 -7.83 6.96 -23.84
N ARG A 58 -7.39 7.76 -22.86
CA ARG A 58 -6.51 7.27 -21.76
C ARG A 58 -7.16 6.18 -20.93
N LYS A 59 -8.46 6.32 -20.59
CA LYS A 59 -9.18 5.31 -19.79
C LYS A 59 -9.39 3.99 -20.54
N LYS A 60 -9.64 4.03 -21.86
CA LYS A 60 -9.80 2.79 -22.65
C LYS A 60 -8.48 2.05 -22.89
N ARG A 61 -7.34 2.75 -23.01
CA ARG A 61 -6.01 2.13 -23.12
C ARG A 61 -5.48 1.55 -21.81
N GLY A 62 -6.07 1.90 -20.66
CA GLY A 62 -5.69 1.36 -19.36
C GLY A 62 -6.37 0.04 -18.99
N ALA A 63 -7.37 -0.41 -19.75
CA ALA A 63 -8.17 -1.59 -19.38
C ALA A 63 -7.62 -2.92 -19.94
N PHE A 64 -6.88 -2.90 -21.05
CA PHE A 64 -6.21 -4.06 -21.64
C PHE A 64 -4.88 -3.65 -22.24
N TYR A 65 -3.93 -3.24 -21.39
CA TYR A 65 -2.53 -3.18 -21.79
C TYR A 65 -1.93 -4.56 -21.54
N ILE A 66 -1.85 -5.39 -22.58
CA ILE A 66 -1.02 -6.59 -22.56
C ILE A 66 0.42 -6.09 -22.80
N PRO A 67 1.31 -6.14 -21.80
CA PRO A 67 2.70 -5.74 -21.97
C PRO A 67 3.37 -6.55 -23.09
N SER A 68 4.22 -5.92 -23.91
CA SER A 68 4.99 -6.64 -24.94
C SER A 68 5.93 -7.67 -24.31
N MET A 69 6.24 -8.75 -25.03
CA MET A 69 7.19 -9.78 -24.60
C MET A 69 8.55 -9.20 -24.16
N HIS A 70 9.01 -8.12 -24.80
CA HIS A 70 10.23 -7.40 -24.39
C HIS A 70 10.09 -6.58 -23.11
N SER A 71 8.87 -6.17 -22.74
CA SER A 71 8.61 -5.56 -21.43
C SER A 71 8.51 -6.60 -20.30
N LEU A 72 8.07 -7.83 -20.59
CA LEU A 72 8.12 -8.97 -19.65
C LEU A 72 9.56 -9.45 -19.39
N ALA A 73 10.40 -9.46 -20.42
CA ALA A 73 11.83 -9.83 -20.28
C ALA A 73 12.65 -8.84 -19.42
N LYS A 74 12.18 -7.60 -19.25
CA LYS A 74 12.81 -6.59 -18.36
C LYS A 74 12.39 -6.70 -16.90
N GLU A 75 11.44 -7.59 -16.58
CA GLU A 75 10.95 -7.81 -15.20
C GLU A 75 11.71 -8.94 -14.46
N ALA A 76 12.57 -9.69 -15.15
CA ALA A 76 13.34 -10.74 -14.53
C ALA A 76 14.56 -10.14 -13.80
N CYS A 77 14.32 -9.62 -12.60
CA CYS A 77 15.40 -9.48 -11.63
C CYS A 77 16.13 -10.82 -11.49
N PRO A 78 17.45 -10.81 -11.23
CA PRO A 78 18.21 -12.04 -11.09
C PRO A 78 17.59 -12.94 -10.00
N PRO A 79 17.78 -14.27 -10.10
CA PRO A 79 17.21 -15.20 -9.12
C PRO A 79 17.61 -14.80 -7.69
N GLY A 80 16.62 -14.65 -6.81
CA GLY A 80 16.81 -14.17 -5.44
C GLY A 80 16.55 -12.67 -5.23
N GLU A 81 16.19 -11.93 -6.28
CA GLU A 81 15.78 -10.53 -6.21
C GLU A 81 14.34 -10.32 -6.74
N ILE A 82 13.67 -9.28 -6.26
CA ILE A 82 12.35 -8.84 -6.77
C ILE A 82 12.44 -7.43 -7.32
N GLN A 83 11.66 -7.16 -8.37
CA GLN A 83 11.57 -5.83 -8.95
C GLN A 83 10.73 -4.93 -8.04
N ARG A 84 11.39 -3.98 -7.37
CA ARG A 84 10.71 -2.95 -6.60
C ARG A 84 10.17 -1.90 -7.56
N LYS A 85 8.86 -1.63 -7.49
CA LYS A 85 8.24 -0.52 -8.25
C LYS A 85 8.83 0.82 -7.82
N GLY A 86 9.02 1.72 -8.79
CA GLY A 86 9.45 3.09 -8.50
C GLY A 86 8.40 3.82 -7.66
N PHE A 87 8.84 4.64 -6.71
CA PHE A 87 7.95 5.39 -5.82
C PHE A 87 8.51 6.75 -5.43
N LYS A 88 7.64 7.64 -4.97
CA LYS A 88 8.03 8.94 -4.43
C LYS A 88 8.34 8.81 -2.94
N ARG A 89 9.54 9.19 -2.53
CA ARG A 89 9.97 9.21 -1.14
C ARG A 89 10.00 10.64 -0.64
N LYS A 90 9.40 10.91 0.52
CA LYS A 90 9.51 12.20 1.21
C LYS A 90 10.81 12.27 2.00
N TYR A 91 11.47 13.42 1.98
CA TYR A 91 12.60 13.69 2.88
C TYR A 91 12.09 13.87 4.31
N SER A 92 12.88 13.43 5.29
CA SER A 92 12.59 13.71 6.71
C SER A 92 12.78 15.20 7.01
N SER A 93 12.14 15.71 8.06
CA SER A 93 12.33 17.09 8.55
C SER A 93 13.80 17.39 8.82
N ALA A 94 14.49 16.46 9.50
CA ALA A 94 15.92 16.58 9.77
C ALA A 94 16.76 16.76 8.49
N VAL A 95 16.51 15.98 7.43
CA VAL A 95 17.26 16.11 6.17
C VAL A 95 16.93 17.40 5.42
N ARG A 96 15.74 17.97 5.61
CA ARG A 96 15.39 19.28 5.02
C ARG A 96 16.07 20.44 5.73
N GLU A 97 16.01 20.46 7.05
CA GLU A 97 16.58 21.53 7.87
C GLU A 97 18.11 21.44 7.89
N LYS A 98 18.62 20.26 8.21
CA LYS A 98 20.05 20.02 8.37
C LYS A 98 20.71 19.65 7.05
N GLY A 99 20.02 19.12 6.04
CA GLY A 99 20.72 18.58 4.87
C GLY A 99 21.46 17.28 5.19
N TYR A 100 22.22 16.79 4.21
CA TYR A 100 23.09 15.63 4.34
C TYR A 100 24.46 15.92 3.74
N GLU A 101 25.49 15.23 4.23
CA GLU A 101 26.86 15.41 3.77
C GLU A 101 27.18 14.43 2.65
N VAL A 102 27.84 14.93 1.61
CA VAL A 102 28.32 14.12 0.49
C VAL A 102 29.84 14.25 0.43
N ARG A 103 30.52 13.11 0.51
CA ARG A 103 31.96 13.00 0.30
C ARG A 103 32.24 12.77 -1.19
N ARG A 104 33.00 13.65 -1.82
CA ARG A 104 33.53 13.41 -3.17
C ARG A 104 34.74 12.50 -3.11
N THR A 105 35.06 11.88 -4.24
CA THR A 105 36.30 11.14 -4.44
C THR A 105 37.56 11.98 -4.21
N SER A 106 37.46 13.31 -4.37
CA SER A 106 38.52 14.29 -4.07
C SER A 106 38.74 14.56 -2.57
N GLY A 107 38.01 13.87 -1.67
CA GLY A 107 38.12 14.05 -0.21
C GLY A 107 37.35 15.24 0.36
N GLN A 108 36.87 16.16 -0.48
CA GLN A 108 36.03 17.27 -0.02
C GLN A 108 34.64 16.79 0.41
N THR A 109 34.21 17.26 1.57
CA THR A 109 32.85 17.02 2.10
C THR A 109 32.04 18.30 1.96
N TYR A 110 30.85 18.22 1.40
CA TYR A 110 29.94 19.36 1.29
C TYR A 110 28.52 18.97 1.70
N ARG A 111 27.78 19.95 2.21
CA ARG A 111 26.47 19.76 2.81
C ARG A 111 25.36 20.15 1.84
N VAL A 112 24.55 19.18 1.45
CA VAL A 112 23.47 19.34 0.47
C VAL A 112 22.12 19.45 1.18
N ARG A 113 21.36 20.48 0.86
CA ARG A 113 19.97 20.63 1.31
C ARG A 113 19.01 20.43 0.13
N PRO A 114 18.07 19.47 0.21
CA PRO A 114 17.14 19.24 -0.88
C PRO A 114 16.14 20.39 -1.01
N ALA A 115 15.99 20.94 -2.21
CA ALA A 115 15.05 22.04 -2.49
C ALA A 115 13.58 21.59 -2.51
N ARG A 116 13.33 20.29 -2.78
CA ARG A 116 11.98 19.71 -2.87
C ARG A 116 11.74 18.74 -1.71
N ASN A 117 10.47 18.58 -1.35
CA ASN A 117 10.07 17.71 -0.23
C ASN A 117 10.09 16.21 -0.58
N GLU A 118 10.10 15.88 -1.86
CA GLU A 118 10.07 14.51 -2.35
C GLU A 118 11.08 14.27 -3.47
N VAL A 119 11.53 13.01 -3.56
CA VAL A 119 12.38 12.50 -4.62
C VAL A 119 11.75 11.25 -5.22
N TYR A 120 11.77 11.17 -6.55
CA TYR A 120 11.35 9.95 -7.24
C TYR A 120 12.49 8.93 -7.19
N VAL A 121 12.20 7.77 -6.64
CA VAL A 121 13.12 6.63 -6.60
C VAL A 121 12.74 5.70 -7.74
N ALA A 122 13.67 5.50 -8.68
CA ALA A 122 13.49 4.63 -9.83
C ALA A 122 13.24 3.17 -9.40
N PRO A 123 12.52 2.38 -10.23
CA PRO A 123 12.40 0.95 -10.02
C PRO A 123 13.77 0.29 -10.07
N SER A 124 14.01 -0.68 -9.18
CA SER A 124 15.28 -1.39 -9.08
C SER A 124 15.06 -2.80 -8.57
N CYS A 125 15.95 -3.73 -8.92
CA CYS A 125 15.97 -5.04 -8.28
C CYS A 125 16.47 -4.92 -6.85
N VAL A 126 15.82 -5.63 -5.93
CA VAL A 126 16.14 -5.63 -4.51
C VAL A 126 16.15 -7.07 -4.02
N LYS A 127 17.17 -7.44 -3.24
CA LYS A 127 17.28 -8.75 -2.59
C LYS A 127 16.02 -9.08 -1.80
N LEU A 128 15.54 -10.32 -1.93
CA LEU A 128 14.42 -10.87 -1.19
C LEU A 128 14.78 -11.04 0.30
N THR A 129 14.69 -9.97 1.09
CA THR A 129 14.94 -10.00 2.52
C THR A 129 13.64 -10.18 3.32
N GLY A 130 13.11 -11.41 3.36
CA GLY A 130 12.00 -11.79 4.25
C GLY A 130 10.62 -11.18 3.94
N LYS A 131 9.56 -11.93 4.30
CA LYS A 131 8.12 -11.65 4.17
C LYS A 131 7.53 -11.42 2.76
N SER A 132 8.34 -11.20 1.73
CA SER A 132 7.83 -10.82 0.40
C SER A 132 8.27 -11.77 -0.73
N GLN A 133 8.36 -13.07 -0.46
CA GLN A 133 8.42 -14.07 -1.52
C GLN A 133 6.98 -14.41 -1.96
N PRO A 134 6.60 -14.21 -3.23
CA PRO A 134 5.37 -14.78 -3.77
C PRO A 134 5.44 -16.31 -3.63
N GLY A 135 4.48 -16.92 -2.92
CA GLY A 135 4.41 -18.37 -2.74
C GLY A 135 5.12 -18.96 -1.51
N VAL A 136 5.89 -18.16 -0.74
CA VAL A 136 6.42 -18.63 0.56
C VAL A 136 5.55 -18.03 1.67
N PRO A 137 4.91 -18.87 2.52
CA PRO A 137 4.06 -18.37 3.59
C PRO A 137 4.89 -17.39 4.43
N SER A 138 4.45 -16.13 4.46
CA SER A 138 5.04 -15.04 5.23
C SER A 138 5.56 -15.59 6.54
N ARG A 139 6.89 -15.51 6.78
CA ARG A 139 7.48 -15.78 8.10
C ARG A 139 6.57 -15.11 9.12
N VAL A 140 5.93 -15.95 9.93
CA VAL A 140 4.83 -15.64 10.86
C VAL A 140 4.86 -14.16 11.22
N ALA A 141 3.92 -13.39 10.65
CA ALA A 141 3.77 -11.99 11.00
C ALA A 141 3.73 -11.89 12.54
N PRO A 142 4.35 -10.86 13.16
CA PRO A 142 4.39 -10.74 14.61
C PRO A 142 2.97 -10.98 15.14
N GLY A 143 2.78 -12.09 15.86
CA GLY A 143 1.44 -12.58 16.20
C GLY A 143 0.63 -11.44 16.78
N ARG A 144 -0.51 -11.12 16.17
CA ARG A 144 -1.34 -10.04 16.69
C ARG A 144 -1.90 -10.51 18.03
N LYS A 145 -1.97 -9.60 19.00
CA LYS A 145 -2.61 -9.88 20.29
C LYS A 145 -4.06 -10.30 19.98
N GLY A 146 -4.40 -11.54 20.30
CA GLY A 146 -5.73 -12.11 20.03
C GLY A 146 -5.80 -13.16 18.91
N ASP A 147 -4.71 -13.46 18.20
CA ASP A 147 -4.72 -14.49 17.15
C ASP A 147 -5.08 -15.89 17.68
N LEU A 148 -4.73 -16.21 18.94
CA LEU A 148 -5.11 -17.48 19.55
C LEU A 148 -6.43 -17.38 20.32
N SER A 149 -6.85 -16.17 20.73
CA SER A 149 -8.10 -15.98 21.47
C SER A 149 -9.33 -16.26 20.62
N GLN A 150 -9.25 -16.12 19.29
CA GLN A 150 -10.33 -16.52 18.37
C GLN A 150 -10.70 -18.01 18.49
N PHE A 151 -9.80 -18.86 18.98
CA PHE A 151 -10.06 -20.28 19.23
C PHE A 151 -10.39 -20.60 20.69
N GLY A 152 -10.54 -19.56 21.51
CA GLY A 152 -10.77 -19.69 22.95
C GLY A 152 -9.49 -19.86 23.79
N TYR A 153 -8.30 -19.64 23.22
CA TYR A 153 -7.07 -19.72 23.99
C TYR A 153 -6.94 -18.54 24.96
N SER A 154 -6.79 -18.85 26.25
CA SER A 154 -6.51 -17.89 27.31
C SER A 154 -5.63 -18.52 28.38
N PHE A 155 -4.69 -17.75 28.93
CA PHE A 155 -3.73 -18.23 29.95
C PHE A 155 -4.40 -18.52 31.30
N ASN A 156 -5.53 -17.87 31.59
CA ASN A 156 -6.31 -18.07 32.82
C ASN A 156 -7.17 -19.33 32.80
N ARG A 157 -7.25 -20.03 31.66
CA ARG A 157 -8.03 -21.26 31.54
C ARG A 157 -7.20 -22.48 31.97
N ASP A 158 -7.89 -23.55 32.33
CA ASP A 158 -7.27 -24.83 32.69
C ASP A 158 -6.44 -25.42 31.54
N LYS A 159 -5.52 -26.32 31.89
CA LYS A 159 -4.57 -26.92 30.94
C LYS A 159 -5.27 -27.63 29.78
N ASN A 160 -6.39 -28.30 30.03
CA ASN A 160 -7.10 -29.09 29.03
C ASN A 160 -7.84 -28.19 28.03
N THR A 161 -8.53 -27.15 28.50
CA THR A 161 -9.19 -26.20 27.60
C THR A 161 -8.19 -25.41 26.75
N ARG A 162 -7.03 -25.04 27.31
CA ARG A 162 -5.94 -24.43 26.55
C ARG A 162 -5.46 -25.33 25.41
N ARG A 163 -5.20 -26.60 25.69
CA ARG A 163 -4.75 -27.57 24.68
C ARG A 163 -5.80 -27.84 23.62
N ARG A 164 -7.09 -27.91 24.00
CA ARG A 164 -8.21 -27.99 23.04
C ARG A 164 -8.27 -26.78 22.11
N ALA A 165 -8.12 -25.57 22.65
CA ALA A 165 -8.07 -24.35 21.84
C ALA A 165 -6.85 -24.31 20.92
N LEU A 166 -5.69 -24.79 21.38
CA LEU A 166 -4.49 -24.93 20.55
C LEU A 166 -4.69 -25.96 19.44
N GLY A 167 -5.35 -27.10 19.70
CA GLY A 167 -5.71 -28.07 18.66
C GLY A 167 -6.53 -27.45 17.54
N LYS A 168 -7.53 -26.60 17.87
CA LYS A 168 -8.30 -25.82 16.89
C LYS A 168 -7.43 -24.81 16.10
N ALA A 169 -6.43 -24.23 16.75
CA ALA A 169 -5.50 -23.33 16.08
C ALA A 169 -4.54 -24.09 15.15
N VAL A 170 -4.11 -25.28 15.55
CA VAL A 170 -3.21 -26.15 14.76
C VAL A 170 -3.92 -26.61 13.49
N THR A 171 -5.20 -27.00 13.55
CA THR A 171 -5.98 -27.35 12.35
C THR A 171 -6.11 -26.20 11.36
N LYS A 172 -6.21 -24.94 11.83
CA LYS A 172 -6.35 -23.77 10.94
C LYS A 172 -5.01 -23.22 10.43
N TYR A 173 -3.95 -23.22 11.25
CA TYR A 173 -2.70 -22.53 10.95
C TYR A 173 -1.47 -23.44 10.77
N GLY A 174 -1.57 -24.70 11.16
CA GLY A 174 -0.45 -25.64 11.20
C GLY A 174 0.36 -25.59 12.51
N PRO A 175 0.98 -26.71 12.91
CA PRO A 175 1.65 -26.85 14.20
C PRO A 175 2.84 -25.88 14.35
N LEU A 176 3.69 -25.79 13.32
CA LEU A 176 4.83 -24.89 13.30
C LEU A 176 4.44 -23.40 13.45
N ALA A 177 3.33 -22.98 12.85
CA ALA A 177 2.85 -21.61 12.94
C ALA A 177 2.36 -21.27 14.36
N VAL A 178 1.62 -22.18 14.98
CA VAL A 178 1.13 -22.02 16.37
C VAL A 178 2.30 -22.03 17.36
N HIS A 179 3.26 -22.93 17.19
CA HIS A 179 4.49 -22.99 18.00
C HIS A 179 5.27 -21.66 17.94
N ARG A 180 5.48 -21.12 16.73
CA ARG A 180 6.16 -19.82 16.54
C ARG A 180 5.39 -18.68 17.21
N LYS A 181 4.05 -18.69 17.16
CA LYS A 181 3.22 -17.67 17.83
C LYS A 181 3.37 -17.72 19.35
N LEU A 182 3.30 -18.92 19.96
CA LEU A 182 3.49 -19.08 21.41
C LEU A 182 4.88 -18.61 21.86
N ARG A 183 5.93 -18.96 21.10
CA ARG A 183 7.30 -18.51 21.39
C ARG A 183 7.44 -16.98 21.36
N VAL A 184 6.86 -16.32 20.36
CA VAL A 184 6.86 -14.84 20.27
C VAL A 184 6.07 -14.20 21.42
N MET A 185 4.96 -14.81 21.86
CA MET A 185 4.21 -14.31 23.01
C MET A 185 5.02 -14.43 24.30
N SER A 186 5.71 -15.56 24.50
CA SER A 186 6.59 -15.79 25.64
C SER A 186 7.73 -14.76 25.70
N SER A 187 8.42 -14.52 24.57
CA SER A 187 9.54 -13.58 24.54
C SER A 187 9.10 -12.14 24.84
N LYS A 188 7.98 -11.70 24.27
CA LYS A 188 7.41 -10.37 24.54
C LYS A 188 6.97 -10.20 25.99
N LEU A 189 6.47 -11.27 26.61
CA LEU A 189 6.12 -11.27 28.03
C LEU A 189 7.37 -11.09 28.89
N GLY A 190 8.46 -11.79 28.56
CA GLY A 190 9.77 -11.64 29.19
C GLY A 190 10.36 -10.23 29.05
N GLU A 191 10.33 -9.64 27.85
CA GLU A 191 10.77 -8.25 27.64
C GLU A 191 9.94 -7.26 28.48
N LYS A 192 8.62 -7.49 28.59
CA LYS A 192 7.76 -6.65 29.42
C LYS A 192 8.08 -6.81 30.91
N PHE A 193 8.39 -8.02 31.35
CA PHE A 193 8.84 -8.31 32.71
C PHE A 193 10.13 -7.55 33.05
N GLU A 194 11.16 -7.68 32.21
CA GLU A 194 12.45 -7.00 32.39
C GLU A 194 12.31 -5.47 32.46
N ASN A 195 11.46 -4.91 31.61
CA ASN A 195 11.18 -3.48 31.61
C ASN A 195 10.39 -3.03 32.85
N LEU A 196 9.45 -3.85 33.35
CA LEU A 196 8.73 -3.57 34.59
C LEU A 196 9.63 -3.68 35.81
N HIS A 197 10.49 -4.70 35.86
CA HIS A 197 11.44 -4.91 36.94
C HIS A 197 12.45 -3.75 37.03
N ARG A 198 12.97 -3.28 35.87
CA ARG A 198 13.82 -2.08 35.80
C ARG A 198 13.13 -0.80 36.28
N ARG A 199 11.82 -0.67 36.06
CA ARG A 199 11.09 0.57 36.34
C ARG A 199 10.54 0.68 37.76
N PHE A 200 10.17 -0.45 38.37
CA PHE A 200 9.47 -0.47 39.65
C PHE A 200 10.23 -1.23 40.76
N GLY A 201 11.39 -1.82 40.43
CA GLY A 201 12.13 -2.68 41.35
C GLY A 201 11.33 -3.92 41.79
N SER A 202 11.94 -4.75 42.64
CA SER A 202 11.33 -6.02 43.10
C SER A 202 10.19 -5.85 44.11
N ARG A 203 9.93 -4.63 44.59
CA ARG A 203 8.95 -4.34 45.66
C ARG A 203 7.65 -3.65 45.21
N GLY A 204 7.55 -3.27 43.94
CA GLY A 204 6.50 -2.33 43.49
C GLY A 204 5.20 -2.93 42.95
N ASN A 205 5.13 -4.22 42.57
CA ASN A 205 3.89 -4.75 41.98
C ASN A 205 3.74 -6.28 42.14
N PRO A 206 2.70 -6.78 42.84
CA PRO A 206 2.48 -8.21 43.06
C PRO A 206 2.19 -9.00 41.77
N LEU A 207 1.84 -8.33 40.66
CA LEU A 207 1.65 -8.97 39.36
C LEU A 207 2.96 -9.34 38.67
N ILE A 208 4.10 -8.77 39.10
CA ILE A 208 5.42 -9.08 38.53
C ILE A 208 5.77 -10.56 38.79
N HIS A 209 5.48 -11.07 39.98
CA HIS A 209 5.76 -12.47 40.35
C HIS A 209 4.96 -13.51 39.55
N LYS A 210 3.84 -13.13 38.94
CA LYS A 210 3.02 -14.04 38.11
C LYS A 210 3.50 -14.13 36.66
N ILE A 211 4.35 -13.21 36.21
CA ILE A 211 4.78 -13.17 34.80
C ILE A 211 5.69 -14.37 34.43
N PRO A 212 6.67 -14.78 35.27
CA PRO A 212 7.46 -16.00 35.00
C PRO A 212 6.58 -17.24 34.85
N GLU A 213 5.64 -17.44 35.77
CA GLU A 213 4.70 -18.58 35.74
C GLU A 213 3.86 -18.59 34.45
N ILE A 214 3.42 -17.41 33.99
CA ILE A 214 2.67 -17.30 32.73
C ILE A 214 3.58 -17.62 31.53
N ALA A 215 4.83 -17.18 31.52
CA ALA A 215 5.79 -17.46 30.45
C ALA A 215 6.10 -18.97 30.36
N GLU A 216 6.30 -19.64 31.49
CA GLU A 216 6.51 -21.10 31.55
C GLU A 216 5.32 -21.86 30.95
N ARG A 217 4.08 -21.44 31.25
CA ARG A 217 2.88 -22.03 30.63
C ARG A 217 2.86 -21.89 29.10
N PHE A 218 3.45 -20.83 28.53
CA PHE A 218 3.60 -20.71 27.08
C PHE A 218 4.62 -21.69 26.51
N VAL A 219 5.74 -21.90 27.22
CA VAL A 219 6.78 -22.87 26.85
C VAL A 219 6.24 -24.30 26.92
N GLU A 220 5.58 -24.68 28.02
CA GLU A 220 4.96 -26.00 28.20
C GLU A 220 3.98 -26.34 27.07
N ASN A 221 3.13 -25.37 26.69
CA ASN A 221 2.18 -25.55 25.60
C ASN A 221 2.88 -25.66 24.23
N ALA A 222 3.99 -24.94 24.02
CA ALA A 222 4.77 -25.02 22.80
C ALA A 222 5.45 -26.39 22.65
N GLU A 223 5.99 -26.93 23.74
CA GLU A 223 6.56 -28.29 23.78
C GLU A 223 5.49 -29.36 23.59
N TRP A 224 4.31 -29.19 24.20
CA TRP A 224 3.18 -30.09 23.98
C TRP A 224 2.79 -30.16 22.50
N ILE A 225 2.77 -29.02 21.79
CA ILE A 225 2.51 -29.00 20.33
C ILE A 225 3.57 -29.80 19.58
N LYS A 226 4.86 -29.59 19.86
CA LYS A 226 5.95 -30.34 19.21
C LYS A 226 5.83 -31.85 19.42
N LYS A 227 5.48 -32.27 20.64
CA LYS A 227 5.32 -33.70 20.98
C LYS A 227 4.09 -34.33 20.34
N THR A 228 2.99 -33.58 20.25
CA THR A 228 1.69 -34.09 19.80
C THR A 228 1.53 -34.03 18.28
N TYR A 229 2.18 -33.04 17.65
CA TYR A 229 2.15 -32.80 16.20
C TYR A 229 3.59 -32.69 15.71
N PRO A 230 4.32 -33.82 15.60
CA PRO A 230 5.61 -33.82 14.93
C PRO A 230 5.40 -33.32 13.49
N ASP A 231 6.26 -32.41 13.04
CA ASP A 231 6.25 -31.97 11.64
C ASP A 231 6.50 -33.21 10.75
N PRO A 232 5.75 -33.40 9.65
CA PRO A 232 6.02 -34.46 8.67
C PRO A 232 7.34 -34.25 7.93
#